data_AF-A0A9D3MDG0-F1
#
_entry.id   AF-A0A9D3MDG0-F1
#
_cell.length_a   1.000
_cell.length_b   1.000
_cell.length_c   1.000
_cell.angle_alpha   90.00
_cell.angle_beta   90.00
_cell.angle_gamma   90.00
#
_symmetry.space_group_name_H-M   'P 1'
#
loop_
_entity.id
_entity.type
_entity.pdbx_description
1 polymer ?
#
loop_
_entity_poly.entity_id
_entity_poly.type
_entity_poly.pdbx_seq_one_letter_code
_entity_poly.pdbx_strand_id
1 'polypeptide(L)'
;MAWAAAVILFWAWTLPFTEPTDPVICTFSQDCVLPCSFTPTGDENCNMQDSGAYQCYTSTKQGNTNNIVNMEVHAPIQSVNIKKIGNEVKCLSQDIYPRPNVSWTTEPSTQSDTLKDKNPIRENNSSELYSVESKVRMLGNVSDYTYICSVTSADGKQKWTTSLRHQELHGGNMLIPCLAPGAFKPHNFTLKWTIARENNSEVILTFDSVTRQILNHWKDQARVDPDQVLKGNGSLWFHNLENSAEAGTYICEFSAFRNQHLVYTDITLAPQPHRDNQGF
;
A
#
# COMPACT_ATOMS: atom_id res chain seq x y z
N MET A 1 -19.68 59.83 49.58
CA MET A 1 -20.16 59.20 48.33
C MET A 1 -19.06 58.26 47.87
N ALA A 2 -19.10 56.99 48.22
CA ALA A 2 -20.01 55.96 47.70
C ALA A 2 -19.32 55.18 46.56
N TRP A 3 -18.82 53.99 46.93
CA TRP A 3 -18.78 52.69 46.20
C TRP A 3 -18.27 52.65 44.75
N ALA A 4 -17.60 51.62 44.25
CA ALA A 4 -16.98 50.40 44.76
C ALA A 4 -16.23 49.80 43.55
N ALA A 5 -15.14 49.08 43.80
CA ALA A 5 -14.40 48.35 42.79
C ALA A 5 -15.27 47.22 42.19
N ALA A 6 -15.51 47.26 40.88
CA ALA A 6 -16.16 46.17 40.16
C ALA A 6 -15.10 45.25 39.56
N VAL A 7 -14.87 44.14 40.27
CA VAL A 7 -14.11 42.98 39.80
C VAL A 7 -14.95 42.30 38.71
N ILE A 8 -14.51 42.38 37.46
CA ILE A 8 -15.12 41.60 36.37
C ILE A 8 -14.39 40.26 36.31
N LEU A 9 -14.96 39.27 37.00
CA LEU A 9 -14.59 37.86 36.85
C LEU A 9 -15.01 37.40 35.46
N PHE A 10 -14.03 37.14 34.59
CA PHE A 10 -14.23 36.38 33.35
C PHE A 10 -14.49 34.92 33.72
N TRP A 11 -15.77 34.61 33.93
CA TRP A 11 -16.28 33.26 33.88
C TRP A 11 -16.43 32.87 32.40
N ALA A 12 -15.36 32.34 31.81
CA ALA A 12 -15.47 31.58 30.56
C ALA A 12 -16.11 30.22 30.91
N TRP A 13 -17.44 30.21 31.03
CA TRP A 13 -18.18 28.96 31.00
C TRP A 13 -18.11 28.45 29.57
N THR A 14 -17.34 27.39 29.41
CA THR A 14 -17.50 26.42 28.34
C THR A 14 -18.99 26.13 28.15
N LEU A 15 -19.52 26.43 26.97
CA LEU A 15 -20.83 25.95 26.55
C LEU A 15 -20.87 24.43 26.83
N PRO A 16 -21.83 23.93 27.63
CA PRO A 16 -22.06 22.50 27.63
C PRO A 16 -22.43 22.13 26.20
N PHE A 17 -21.62 21.26 25.61
CA PHE A 17 -21.94 20.58 24.38
C PHE A 17 -23.28 19.87 24.65
N THR A 18 -24.37 20.46 24.19
CA THR A 18 -25.69 19.82 24.25
C THR A 18 -25.61 18.60 23.35
N GLU A 19 -25.62 17.42 23.95
CA GLU A 19 -26.02 16.19 23.26
C GLU A 19 -27.33 16.47 22.52
N PRO A 20 -27.48 16.05 21.26
CA PRO A 20 -28.77 16.14 20.59
C PRO A 20 -29.68 15.08 21.20
N THR A 21 -30.42 15.43 22.23
CA THR A 21 -31.67 14.74 22.57
C THR A 21 -32.83 15.46 21.88
N ASP A 22 -32.76 15.55 20.55
CA ASP A 22 -33.91 15.96 19.78
C ASP A 22 -35.00 14.89 19.98
N PRO A 23 -36.19 15.26 20.55
CA PRO A 23 -37.26 14.30 20.71
C PRO A 23 -37.69 13.82 19.31
N VAL A 24 -37.94 12.52 19.18
CA VAL A 24 -38.50 11.95 17.96
C VAL A 24 -39.94 12.47 17.83
N ILE A 25 -40.15 13.50 17.02
CA ILE A 25 -41.47 14.09 16.77
C ILE A 25 -42.17 13.27 15.68
N CYS A 26 -43.06 12.36 16.09
CA CYS A 26 -43.97 11.69 15.18
C CYS A 26 -45.16 12.60 14.84
N THR A 27 -45.43 12.84 13.56
CA THR A 27 -46.64 13.55 13.13
C THR A 27 -47.86 12.62 13.20
N PHE A 28 -48.96 13.09 13.80
CA PHE A 28 -50.20 12.32 13.90
C PHE A 28 -50.67 11.87 12.51
N SER A 29 -50.84 10.55 12.33
CA SER A 29 -51.28 9.92 11.07
C SER A 29 -50.24 9.72 9.95
N GLN A 30 -48.95 9.76 10.28
CA GLN A 30 -47.86 9.42 9.36
C GLN A 30 -47.06 8.21 9.87
N ASP A 31 -46.24 7.63 9.00
CA ASP A 31 -45.30 6.57 9.38
C ASP A 31 -44.23 7.15 10.32
N CYS A 32 -44.13 6.63 11.54
CA CYS A 32 -43.08 7.02 12.47
C CYS A 32 -42.00 5.94 12.52
N VAL A 33 -40.83 6.27 11.99
CA VAL A 33 -39.63 5.44 12.11
C VAL A 33 -38.91 5.87 13.37
N LEU A 34 -38.94 5.04 14.41
CA LEU A 34 -38.14 5.27 15.61
C LEU A 34 -36.66 4.98 15.27
N PRO A 35 -35.72 5.88 15.61
CA PRO A 35 -34.30 5.62 15.39
C PRO A 35 -33.88 4.39 16.20
N CYS A 36 -33.08 3.53 15.59
CA CYS A 36 -32.49 2.38 16.26
C CYS A 36 -31.75 2.87 17.51
N SER A 37 -32.08 2.33 18.70
CA SER A 37 -31.32 2.62 19.90
C SER A 37 -30.03 1.80 19.86
N PHE A 38 -28.91 2.45 19.56
CA PHE A 38 -27.59 1.88 19.78
C PHE A 38 -27.28 2.03 21.26
N THR A 39 -26.98 0.95 21.97
CA THR A 39 -26.30 1.05 23.26
C THR A 39 -24.83 1.30 22.94
N PRO A 40 -24.30 2.52 23.12
CA PRO A 40 -22.87 2.73 22.97
C PRO A 40 -22.20 1.86 24.02
N THR A 41 -21.13 1.17 23.66
CA THR A 41 -20.30 0.38 24.59
C THR A 41 -19.55 1.26 25.61
N GLY A 42 -19.89 2.55 25.72
CA GLY A 42 -19.34 3.50 26.67
C GLY A 42 -18.19 4.34 26.11
N ASP A 43 -17.79 4.14 24.85
CA ASP A 43 -16.74 4.88 24.17
C ASP A 43 -17.29 5.51 22.88
N GLU A 44 -16.89 6.74 22.53
CA GLU A 44 -17.31 7.43 21.30
C GLU A 44 -16.71 6.81 20.02
N ASN A 45 -15.93 5.74 20.15
CA ASN A 45 -15.16 5.12 19.08
C ASN A 45 -15.71 3.74 18.70
N CYS A 46 -15.84 3.48 17.40
CA CYS A 46 -16.29 2.20 16.85
C CYS A 46 -15.24 1.11 17.14
N ASN A 47 -15.63 0.07 17.86
CA ASN A 47 -14.78 -1.05 18.24
C ASN A 47 -15.23 -2.34 17.52
N MET A 48 -14.43 -3.41 17.58
CA MET A 48 -14.76 -4.67 16.89
C MET A 48 -15.98 -5.38 17.50
N GLN A 49 -16.24 -5.16 18.79
CA GLN A 49 -17.37 -5.72 19.52
C GLN A 49 -18.72 -5.08 19.12
N ASP A 50 -18.70 -3.93 18.42
CA ASP A 50 -19.88 -3.30 17.84
C ASP A 50 -20.36 -4.01 16.56
N SER A 51 -19.61 -4.99 16.05
CA SER A 51 -20.08 -5.82 14.94
C SER A 51 -21.18 -6.76 15.43
N GLY A 52 -22.36 -6.72 14.79
CA GLY A 52 -23.48 -7.56 15.22
C GLY A 52 -24.82 -7.19 14.61
N ALA A 53 -25.86 -7.90 15.04
CA ALA A 53 -27.23 -7.66 14.63
C ALA A 53 -27.94 -6.75 15.64
N TYR A 54 -28.44 -5.61 15.15
CA TYR A 54 -29.16 -4.60 15.91
C TYR A 54 -30.64 -4.65 15.56
N GLN A 55 -31.49 -4.72 16.58
CA GLN A 55 -32.94 -4.73 16.38
C GLN A 55 -33.51 -3.31 16.45
N CYS A 56 -34.19 -2.90 15.39
CA CYS A 56 -34.89 -1.64 15.30
C CYS A 56 -36.40 -1.90 15.35
N TYR A 57 -37.09 -1.18 16.21
CA TYR A 57 -38.54 -1.28 16.37
C TYR A 57 -39.23 -0.10 15.70
N THR A 58 -40.22 -0.37 14.85
CA THR A 58 -41.02 0.67 14.19
C THR A 58 -42.50 0.48 14.48
N SER A 59 -43.17 1.55 14.92
CA SER A 59 -44.59 1.53 15.27
C SER A 59 -45.34 2.53 14.41
N THR A 60 -46.29 2.03 13.61
CA THR A 60 -47.11 2.83 12.70
C THR A 60 -48.59 2.54 12.94
N LYS A 61 -49.49 3.37 12.40
CA LYS A 61 -50.93 3.08 12.44
C LYS A 61 -51.32 1.79 11.72
N GLN A 62 -50.49 1.30 10.79
CA GLN A 62 -50.72 0.07 10.05
C GLN A 62 -50.25 -1.18 10.81
N GLY A 63 -49.39 -1.00 11.83
CA GLY A 63 -48.88 -2.08 12.66
C GLY A 63 -47.46 -1.82 13.18
N ASN A 64 -46.98 -2.77 13.97
CA ASN A 64 -45.63 -2.75 14.54
C ASN A 64 -44.75 -3.74 13.77
N THR A 65 -43.51 -3.36 13.50
CA THR A 65 -42.52 -4.20 12.82
C THR A 65 -41.18 -4.15 13.53
N ASN A 66 -40.49 -5.29 13.57
CA ASN A 66 -39.12 -5.42 14.04
C ASN A 66 -38.22 -5.59 12.83
N ASN A 67 -37.28 -4.67 12.62
CA ASN A 67 -36.26 -4.76 11.59
C ASN A 67 -34.92 -5.14 12.24
N ILE A 68 -34.11 -5.93 11.55
CA ILE A 68 -32.75 -6.28 11.99
C ILE A 68 -31.77 -5.61 11.04
N VAL A 69 -30.83 -4.84 11.60
CA VAL A 69 -29.73 -4.20 10.89
C VAL A 69 -28.43 -4.86 11.32
N ASN A 70 -27.66 -5.37 10.37
CA ASN A 70 -26.34 -5.94 10.67
C ASN A 70 -25.28 -4.86 10.49
N MET A 71 -24.54 -4.57 11.56
CA MET A 71 -23.37 -3.71 11.53
C MET A 71 -22.13 -4.59 11.39
N GLU A 72 -21.27 -4.22 10.44
CA GLU A 72 -19.96 -4.84 10.24
C GLU A 72 -18.87 -3.80 10.47
N VAL A 73 -17.85 -4.19 11.22
CA VAL A 73 -16.68 -3.35 11.48
C VAL A 73 -15.54 -3.83 10.59
N HIS A 74 -14.88 -2.88 9.92
CA HIS A 74 -13.79 -3.15 8.98
C HIS A 74 -12.63 -2.21 9.25
N ALA A 75 -11.42 -2.75 9.36
CA ALA A 75 -10.17 -2.01 9.25
C ALA A 75 -9.56 -2.31 7.87
N PRO A 76 -9.69 -1.39 6.90
CA PRO A 76 -9.35 -1.65 5.50
C PRO A 76 -7.83 -1.79 5.30
N ILE A 77 -7.45 -2.52 4.25
CA ILE A 77 -6.04 -2.66 3.87
C ILE A 77 -5.52 -1.29 3.39
N GLN A 78 -4.48 -0.80 4.05
CA GLN A 78 -3.86 0.50 3.76
C GLN A 78 -2.59 0.39 2.90
N SER A 79 -1.81 -0.68 3.05
CA SER A 79 -0.58 -0.89 2.29
C SER A 79 -0.21 -2.36 2.24
N VAL A 80 0.50 -2.78 1.18
CA VAL A 80 1.12 -4.10 1.10
C VAL A 80 2.54 -3.91 0.57
N ASN A 81 3.52 -4.31 1.37
CA ASN A 81 4.93 -4.16 1.04
C ASN A 81 5.55 -5.52 0.75
N ILE A 82 6.44 -5.58 -0.23
CA ILE A 82 7.23 -6.76 -0.56
C ILE A 82 8.71 -6.46 -0.42
N LYS A 83 9.47 -7.38 0.14
CA LYS A 83 10.92 -7.25 0.25
C LYS A 83 11.61 -8.61 0.19
N LYS A 84 12.82 -8.62 -0.38
CA LYS A 84 13.70 -9.79 -0.36
C LYS A 84 14.60 -9.74 0.88
N ILE A 85 14.73 -10.86 1.58
CA ILE A 85 15.66 -11.04 2.71
C ILE A 85 16.40 -12.36 2.51
N GLY A 86 17.68 -12.29 2.15
CA GLY A 86 18.47 -13.48 1.82
C GLY A 86 17.82 -14.28 0.70
N ASN A 87 17.42 -15.53 0.98
CA ASN A 87 16.74 -16.41 0.03
C ASN A 87 15.20 -16.46 0.20
N GLU A 88 14.62 -15.53 0.96
CA GLU A 88 13.18 -15.42 1.18
C GLU A 88 12.63 -14.13 0.58
N VAL A 89 11.42 -14.18 0.06
CA VAL A 89 10.62 -13.00 -0.29
C VAL A 89 9.50 -12.89 0.74
N LYS A 90 9.39 -11.72 1.38
CA LYS A 90 8.41 -11.44 2.43
C LYS A 90 7.38 -10.43 1.96
N CYS A 91 6.13 -10.66 2.31
CA CYS A 91 4.99 -9.78 2.09
C CYS A 91 4.42 -9.32 3.44
N LEU A 92 4.21 -8.01 3.57
CA LEU A 92 3.93 -7.34 4.83
C LEU A 92 2.71 -6.42 4.72
N SER A 93 1.80 -6.51 5.68
CA SER A 93 0.69 -5.58 5.88
C SER A 93 0.30 -5.56 7.36
N GLN A 94 -0.29 -4.47 7.84
CA GLN A 94 -0.65 -4.31 9.26
C GLN A 94 -2.07 -3.75 9.40
N ASP A 95 -2.63 -3.88 10.59
CA ASP A 95 -3.86 -3.22 11.04
C ASP A 95 -5.10 -3.52 10.17
N ILE A 96 -5.29 -4.80 9.81
CA ILE A 96 -6.41 -5.26 8.97
C ILE A 96 -7.45 -5.99 9.82
N TYR A 97 -8.72 -5.74 9.56
CA TYR A 97 -9.83 -6.52 10.11
C TYR A 97 -11.02 -6.50 9.14
N PRO A 98 -11.75 -7.61 8.95
CA PRO A 98 -11.52 -8.95 9.50
C PRO A 98 -10.30 -9.67 8.89
N ARG A 99 -10.05 -10.92 9.30
CA ARG A 99 -8.88 -11.71 8.87
C ARG A 99 -8.75 -11.76 7.34
N PRO A 100 -7.67 -11.22 6.74
CA PRO A 100 -7.52 -11.19 5.29
C PRO A 100 -7.12 -12.56 4.72
N ASN A 101 -7.12 -12.67 3.39
CA ASN A 101 -6.52 -13.79 2.66
C ASN A 101 -5.22 -13.34 1.97
N VAL A 102 -4.22 -14.22 1.93
CA VAL A 102 -2.91 -13.96 1.31
C VAL A 102 -2.63 -15.03 0.27
N SER A 103 -2.23 -14.61 -0.92
CA SER A 103 -1.87 -15.52 -2.01
C SER A 103 -0.58 -15.10 -2.68
N TRP A 104 0.17 -16.09 -3.16
CA TRP A 104 1.42 -15.92 -3.89
C TRP A 104 1.30 -16.52 -5.28
N THR A 105 1.89 -15.83 -6.25
CA THR A 105 2.07 -16.30 -7.64
C THR A 105 3.42 -15.82 -8.15
N THR A 106 3.83 -16.35 -9.29
CA THR A 106 5.06 -15.95 -9.97
C THR A 106 4.81 -15.70 -11.45
N GLU A 107 5.69 -14.92 -12.06
CA GLU A 107 5.81 -14.80 -13.51
C GLU A 107 7.25 -15.19 -13.92
N PRO A 108 7.45 -16.25 -14.74
CA PRO A 108 6.44 -17.17 -15.27
C PRO A 108 5.76 -18.02 -14.17
N SER A 109 4.53 -18.47 -14.42
CA SER A 109 3.70 -19.14 -13.41
C SER A 109 4.26 -20.50 -13.01
N THR A 110 4.43 -20.73 -11.70
CA THR A 110 4.77 -22.04 -11.13
C THR A 110 3.55 -22.73 -10.50
N GLN A 111 3.68 -24.01 -10.14
CA GLN A 111 2.61 -24.74 -9.46
C GLN A 111 2.36 -24.16 -8.06
N SER A 112 1.10 -23.83 -7.76
CA SER A 112 0.67 -23.09 -6.56
C SER A 112 1.13 -23.71 -5.23
N ASP A 113 1.29 -25.03 -5.15
CA ASP A 113 1.65 -25.71 -3.89
C ASP A 113 3.10 -25.44 -3.43
N THR A 114 3.96 -24.98 -4.32
CA THR A 114 5.35 -24.62 -3.98
C THR A 114 5.49 -23.25 -3.31
N LEU A 115 4.50 -22.37 -3.47
CA LEU A 115 4.51 -20.98 -2.99
C LEU A 115 3.42 -20.75 -1.94
N LYS A 116 3.52 -21.46 -0.82
CA LYS A 116 2.59 -21.31 0.31
C LYS A 116 3.34 -21.17 1.62
N ASP A 117 2.97 -20.14 2.37
CA ASP A 117 3.29 -20.05 3.79
C ASP A 117 2.13 -20.65 4.59
N LYS A 118 2.45 -21.47 5.59
CA LYS A 118 1.44 -22.07 6.46
C LYS A 118 0.87 -21.07 7.45
N ASN A 119 1.67 -20.09 7.88
CA ASN A 119 1.29 -19.12 8.91
C ASN A 119 1.50 -17.66 8.43
N PRO A 120 0.80 -17.22 7.38
CA PRO A 120 1.03 -15.91 6.75
C PRO A 120 0.47 -14.72 7.53
N ILE A 121 -0.40 -14.96 8.52
CA ILE A 121 -1.17 -13.95 9.23
C ILE A 121 -0.98 -14.14 10.73
N ARG A 122 -0.72 -13.05 11.43
CA ARG A 122 -0.62 -12.97 12.88
C ARG A 122 -1.70 -12.05 13.42
N GLU A 123 -2.27 -12.43 14.54
CA GLU A 123 -3.19 -11.59 15.30
C GLU A 123 -2.38 -10.76 16.30
N ASN A 124 -2.73 -9.48 16.44
CA ASN A 124 -2.11 -8.60 17.41
C ASN A 124 -2.93 -8.60 18.70
N ASN A 125 -2.40 -9.24 19.75
CA ASN A 125 -3.08 -9.46 21.02
C ASN A 125 -3.56 -8.18 21.73
N SER A 126 -2.99 -7.01 21.40
CA SER A 126 -3.37 -5.73 22.04
C SER A 126 -4.45 -4.95 21.30
N SER A 127 -4.74 -5.28 20.04
CA SER A 127 -5.66 -4.51 19.19
C SER A 127 -6.68 -5.36 18.45
N GLU A 128 -6.63 -6.69 18.57
CA GLU A 128 -7.46 -7.65 17.82
C GLU A 128 -7.35 -7.51 16.29
N LEU A 129 -6.37 -6.73 15.80
CA LEU A 129 -6.09 -6.51 14.39
C LEU A 129 -5.17 -7.59 13.82
N TYR A 130 -5.32 -7.89 12.52
CA TYR A 130 -4.47 -8.82 11.80
C TYR A 130 -3.32 -8.12 11.10
N SER A 131 -2.13 -8.71 11.23
CA SER A 131 -0.93 -8.36 10.48
C SER A 131 -0.55 -9.51 9.54
N VAL A 132 -0.21 -9.19 8.31
CA VAL A 132 0.33 -10.13 7.33
C VAL A 132 1.86 -10.10 7.44
N GLU A 133 2.46 -11.24 7.71
CA GLU A 133 3.90 -11.50 7.54
C GLU A 133 4.07 -12.85 6.85
N SER A 134 3.79 -12.87 5.54
CA SER A 134 3.91 -14.08 4.73
C SER A 134 5.26 -14.16 4.06
N LYS A 135 5.86 -15.35 4.02
CA LYS A 135 7.15 -15.58 3.37
C LYS A 135 7.17 -16.79 2.46
N VAL A 136 7.84 -16.65 1.31
CA VAL A 136 8.10 -17.75 0.37
C VAL A 136 9.60 -17.84 0.08
N ARG A 137 10.08 -19.06 -0.16
CA ARG A 137 11.47 -19.28 -0.60
C ARG A 137 11.59 -18.96 -2.08
N MET A 138 12.71 -18.38 -2.46
CA MET A 138 12.99 -18.18 -3.88
C MET A 138 13.21 -19.52 -4.60
N LEU A 139 12.78 -19.55 -5.86
CA LEU A 139 12.89 -20.65 -6.81
C LEU A 139 13.97 -20.30 -7.83
N GLY A 140 14.77 -21.30 -8.22
CA GLY A 140 15.81 -21.12 -9.24
C GLY A 140 16.84 -20.06 -8.87
N ASN A 141 17.32 -19.34 -9.89
CA ASN A 141 18.19 -18.19 -9.72
C ASN A 141 17.39 -16.94 -9.34
N VAL A 142 18.09 -15.94 -8.80
CA VAL A 142 17.49 -14.70 -8.31
C VAL A 142 16.65 -13.97 -9.37
N SER A 143 17.06 -14.06 -10.64
CA SER A 143 16.47 -13.37 -11.78
C SER A 143 15.43 -14.18 -12.56
N ASP A 144 15.18 -15.44 -12.19
CA ASP A 144 14.30 -16.30 -12.99
C ASP A 144 12.82 -15.87 -12.88
N TYR A 145 12.41 -15.37 -11.71
CA TYR A 145 11.00 -15.14 -11.40
C TYR A 145 10.72 -13.73 -10.88
N THR A 146 9.56 -13.21 -11.24
CA THR A 146 8.89 -12.12 -10.54
C THR A 146 7.94 -12.72 -9.51
N TYR A 147 8.11 -12.40 -8.22
CA TYR A 147 7.23 -12.86 -7.14
C TYR A 147 6.09 -11.87 -6.95
N ILE A 148 4.86 -12.37 -6.82
CA ILE A 148 3.66 -11.54 -6.74
C ILE A 148 2.89 -11.96 -5.49
N CYS A 149 2.76 -11.05 -4.52
CA CYS A 149 1.93 -11.22 -3.34
C CYS A 149 0.61 -10.47 -3.53
N SER A 150 -0.52 -11.10 -3.20
CA SER A 150 -1.81 -10.42 -3.11
C SER A 150 -2.44 -10.62 -1.74
N VAL A 151 -2.83 -9.51 -1.10
CA VAL A 151 -3.62 -9.49 0.14
C VAL A 151 -5.04 -9.07 -0.21
N THR A 152 -6.02 -9.88 0.15
CA THR A 152 -7.44 -9.69 -0.14
C THR A 152 -8.21 -9.55 1.16
N SER A 153 -9.13 -8.59 1.25
CA SER A 153 -10.01 -8.44 2.41
C SER A 153 -10.90 -9.67 2.57
N ALA A 154 -11.40 -9.90 3.78
CA ALA A 154 -12.26 -11.05 4.10
C ALA A 154 -13.50 -11.14 3.19
N ASP A 155 -14.09 -9.99 2.84
CA ASP A 155 -15.25 -9.87 1.96
C ASP A 155 -14.91 -9.89 0.46
N GLY A 156 -13.62 -9.98 0.09
CA GLY A 156 -13.15 -9.98 -1.29
C GLY A 156 -13.21 -8.62 -2.01
N LYS A 157 -13.68 -7.55 -1.36
CA LYS A 157 -13.87 -6.24 -2.02
C LYS A 157 -12.57 -5.46 -2.23
N GLN A 158 -11.58 -5.67 -1.37
CA GLN A 158 -10.25 -5.08 -1.51
C GLN A 158 -9.25 -6.16 -1.90
N LYS A 159 -8.48 -5.90 -2.96
CA LYS A 159 -7.31 -6.69 -3.32
C LYS A 159 -6.16 -5.75 -3.58
N TRP A 160 -5.07 -5.95 -2.84
CA TRP A 160 -3.81 -5.24 -2.99
C TRP A 160 -2.76 -6.21 -3.51
N THR A 161 -2.05 -5.82 -4.55
CA THR A 161 -1.06 -6.67 -5.21
C THR A 161 0.28 -5.96 -5.30
N THR A 162 1.32 -6.60 -4.80
CA THR A 162 2.69 -6.10 -4.89
C THR A 162 3.58 -7.18 -5.49
N SER A 163 4.57 -6.77 -6.28
CA SER A 163 5.44 -7.69 -6.98
C SER A 163 6.89 -7.26 -6.96
N LEU A 164 7.79 -8.24 -6.95
CA LEU A 164 9.23 -8.03 -6.83
C LEU A 164 9.99 -8.95 -7.78
N ARG A 165 10.89 -8.35 -8.56
CA ARG A 165 11.91 -9.05 -9.35
C ARG A 165 13.28 -8.55 -8.92
N HIS A 166 14.27 -9.44 -8.83
CA HIS A 166 15.66 -9.07 -8.54
C HIS A 166 16.55 -9.64 -9.64
N GLN A 167 17.30 -8.79 -10.32
CA GLN A 167 18.24 -9.19 -11.36
C GLN A 167 19.65 -8.64 -11.11
N GLU A 168 20.65 -9.28 -11.71
CA GLU A 168 22.05 -8.88 -11.65
C GLU A 168 22.54 -8.61 -13.07
N LEU A 169 23.27 -7.52 -13.23
CA LEU A 169 23.85 -7.09 -14.51
C LEU A 169 25.36 -6.86 -14.31
N HIS A 170 26.15 -7.39 -15.24
CA HIS A 170 27.60 -7.23 -15.23
C HIS A 170 28.05 -6.29 -16.34
N GLY A 171 28.97 -5.38 -16.01
CA GLY A 171 29.52 -4.39 -16.93
C GLY A 171 28.69 -3.10 -17.04
N GLY A 172 29.26 -2.10 -17.71
CA GLY A 172 28.64 -0.78 -17.94
C GLY A 172 27.53 -0.86 -18.98
N ASN A 173 26.39 -1.45 -18.60
CA ASN A 173 25.23 -1.58 -19.49
C ASN A 173 24.61 -0.22 -19.79
N MET A 174 24.35 0.04 -21.06
CA MET A 174 23.67 1.25 -21.53
C MET A 174 22.15 1.23 -21.27
N LEU A 175 21.60 0.07 -20.87
CA LEU A 175 20.18 -0.16 -20.65
C LEU A 175 19.96 -1.03 -19.41
N ILE A 176 19.10 -0.57 -18.51
CA ILE A 176 18.61 -1.36 -17.37
C ILE A 176 17.14 -1.74 -17.64
N PRO A 177 16.82 -3.02 -17.85
CA PRO A 177 15.47 -3.44 -18.18
C PRO A 177 14.55 -3.37 -16.96
N CYS A 178 13.37 -2.80 -17.16
CA CYS A 178 12.29 -2.85 -16.19
C CYS A 178 10.95 -3.04 -16.90
N LEU A 179 10.37 -4.23 -16.74
CA LEU A 179 9.14 -4.64 -17.41
C LEU A 179 8.09 -4.96 -16.36
N ALA A 180 7.02 -4.17 -16.31
CA ALA A 180 5.89 -4.43 -15.45
C ALA A 180 5.01 -5.56 -16.04
N PRO A 181 4.53 -6.50 -15.20
CA PRO A 181 3.61 -7.56 -15.61
C PRO A 181 2.37 -7.01 -16.33
N GLY A 182 1.79 -7.81 -17.23
CA GLY A 182 0.61 -7.43 -18.01
C GLY A 182 -0.60 -6.97 -17.17
N ALA A 183 -0.68 -7.40 -15.91
CA ALA A 183 -1.77 -7.08 -14.99
C ALA A 183 -1.83 -5.60 -14.56
N PHE A 184 -0.79 -4.79 -14.78
CA PHE A 184 -0.73 -3.38 -14.35
C PHE A 184 -1.25 -2.38 -15.41
N LYS A 185 -1.79 -2.86 -16.53
CA LYS A 185 -1.89 -2.09 -17.79
C LYS A 185 -3.15 -1.25 -18.09
N PRO A 186 -4.04 -0.89 -17.13
CA PRO A 186 -4.91 0.27 -17.40
C PRO A 186 -4.99 1.33 -16.30
N HIS A 187 -4.08 1.34 -15.32
CA HIS A 187 -4.22 2.23 -14.14
C HIS A 187 -3.39 3.50 -14.31
N ASN A 188 -3.81 4.59 -13.67
CA ASN A 188 -2.91 5.72 -13.43
C ASN A 188 -1.80 5.23 -12.50
N PHE A 189 -0.56 5.42 -12.94
CA PHE A 189 0.63 5.02 -12.23
C PHE A 189 1.73 6.08 -12.30
N THR A 190 2.69 5.95 -11.40
CA THR A 190 3.97 6.65 -11.42
C THR A 190 5.07 5.61 -11.61
N LEU A 191 6.01 5.90 -12.51
CA LEU A 191 7.29 5.19 -12.58
C LEU A 191 8.33 6.02 -11.83
N LYS A 192 9.09 5.39 -10.94
CA LYS A 192 10.21 6.00 -10.23
C LYS A 192 11.46 5.14 -10.37
N TRP A 193 12.56 5.79 -10.74
CA TRP A 193 13.89 5.18 -10.71
C TRP A 193 14.69 5.76 -9.56
N THR A 194 15.29 4.87 -8.76
CA THR A 194 16.17 5.23 -7.64
C THR A 194 17.47 4.44 -7.76
N ILE A 195 18.61 5.06 -7.48
CA ILE A 195 19.87 4.35 -7.26
C ILE A 195 20.15 4.30 -5.77
N ALA A 196 20.41 3.11 -5.26
CA ALA A 196 20.84 2.87 -3.89
C ALA A 196 22.31 2.45 -3.87
N ARG A 197 23.08 3.11 -3.01
CA ARG A 197 24.48 2.85 -2.68
C ARG A 197 24.55 2.63 -1.16
N GLU A 198 25.64 2.07 -0.65
CA GLU A 198 25.78 1.55 0.73
C GLU A 198 24.97 2.29 1.82
N ASN A 199 25.04 3.62 1.88
CA ASN A 199 24.27 4.43 2.83
C ASN A 199 23.44 5.57 2.21
N ASN A 200 23.38 5.68 0.89
CA ASN A 200 22.71 6.79 0.21
C ASN A 200 21.74 6.26 -0.85
N SER A 201 20.59 6.90 -0.98
CA SER A 201 19.64 6.64 -2.05
C SER A 201 19.27 7.94 -2.75
N GLU A 202 19.28 7.93 -4.07
CA GLU A 202 18.98 9.11 -4.89
C GLU A 202 17.94 8.76 -5.95
N VAL A 203 16.95 9.65 -6.13
CA VAL A 203 15.95 9.52 -7.20
C VAL A 203 16.56 10.00 -8.51
N ILE A 204 16.65 9.10 -9.50
CA ILE A 204 17.15 9.42 -10.84
C ILE A 204 16.09 10.24 -11.58
N LEU A 205 14.90 9.65 -11.74
CA LEU A 205 13.78 10.29 -12.42
C LEU A 205 12.43 9.73 -11.96
N THR A 206 11.39 10.51 -12.18
CA THR A 206 10.00 10.08 -12.06
C THR A 206 9.22 10.39 -13.32
N PHE A 207 8.27 9.53 -13.66
CA PHE A 207 7.32 9.71 -14.75
C PHE A 207 5.90 9.54 -14.22
N ASP A 208 5.03 10.50 -14.51
CA ASP A 208 3.61 10.46 -14.18
C ASP A 208 2.80 10.12 -15.44
N SER A 209 2.04 9.02 -15.40
CA SER A 209 1.30 8.52 -16.56
C SER A 209 0.13 9.42 -17.01
N VAL A 210 -0.39 10.26 -16.13
CA VAL A 210 -1.55 11.13 -16.40
C VAL A 210 -1.10 12.39 -17.13
N THR A 211 -0.11 13.08 -16.56
CA THR A 211 0.46 14.33 -17.10
C THR A 211 1.49 14.07 -18.19
N ARG A 212 2.02 12.84 -18.25
CA ARG A 212 3.16 12.43 -19.10
C ARG A 212 4.43 13.24 -18.85
N GLN A 213 4.53 13.87 -17.68
CA GLN A 213 5.71 14.63 -17.31
C GLN A 213 6.80 13.72 -16.77
N ILE A 214 8.05 14.02 -17.15
CA ILE A 214 9.24 13.41 -16.59
C ILE A 214 9.95 14.47 -15.75
N LEU A 215 10.14 14.18 -14.47
CA LEU A 215 11.04 14.93 -13.60
C LEU A 215 12.37 14.17 -13.52
N ASN A 216 13.39 14.69 -14.19
CA ASN A 216 14.69 14.04 -14.31
C ASN A 216 15.77 14.81 -13.54
N HIS A 217 16.33 14.20 -12.50
CA HIS A 217 17.40 14.78 -11.69
C HIS A 217 18.77 14.57 -12.33
N TRP A 218 18.89 13.60 -13.25
CA TRP A 218 20.11 13.24 -13.96
C TRP A 218 20.21 13.90 -15.36
N LYS A 219 19.31 14.84 -15.66
CA LYS A 219 19.27 15.61 -16.92
C LYS A 219 19.32 14.68 -18.14
N ASP A 220 20.25 14.89 -19.07
CA ASP A 220 20.35 14.12 -20.31
C ASP A 220 21.13 12.80 -20.18
N GLN A 221 21.63 12.46 -18.99
CA GLN A 221 22.44 11.26 -18.78
C GLN A 221 21.61 9.98 -18.73
N ALA A 222 20.38 10.07 -18.21
CA ALA A 222 19.46 8.95 -18.07
C ALA A 222 18.09 9.30 -18.66
N ARG A 223 17.42 8.37 -19.34
CA ARG A 223 16.09 8.61 -19.93
C ARG A 223 15.24 7.35 -19.96
N VAL A 224 13.93 7.56 -20.02
CA VAL A 224 12.92 6.53 -20.30
C VAL A 224 12.13 6.95 -21.54
N ASP A 225 11.58 5.99 -22.28
CA ASP A 225 10.69 6.26 -23.41
C ASP A 225 9.23 6.33 -22.89
N PRO A 226 8.58 7.51 -22.89
CA PRO A 226 7.23 7.68 -22.37
C PRO A 226 6.20 6.72 -22.97
N ASP A 227 6.29 6.46 -24.28
CA ASP A 227 5.32 5.61 -24.98
C ASP A 227 5.51 4.13 -24.64
N GLN A 228 6.73 3.73 -24.31
CA GLN A 228 7.02 2.39 -23.81
C GLN A 228 6.65 2.23 -22.34
N VAL A 229 6.84 3.28 -21.53
CA VAL A 229 6.45 3.29 -20.10
C VAL A 229 4.95 3.05 -19.97
N LEU A 230 4.13 3.71 -20.80
CA LEU A 230 2.67 3.50 -20.87
C LEU A 230 2.29 2.05 -21.25
N LYS A 231 3.18 1.32 -21.94
CA LYS A 231 3.01 -0.09 -22.30
C LYS A 231 3.57 -1.05 -21.25
N GLY A 232 4.05 -0.54 -20.12
CA GLY A 232 4.65 -1.31 -19.02
C GLY A 232 6.15 -1.54 -19.17
N ASN A 233 6.84 -0.82 -20.06
CA ASN A 233 8.28 -0.90 -20.22
C ASN A 233 8.93 0.39 -19.72
N GLY A 234 9.41 0.34 -18.48
CA GLY A 234 10.06 1.46 -17.79
C GLY A 234 11.58 1.46 -17.89
N SER A 235 12.15 0.77 -18.88
CA SER A 235 13.60 0.54 -18.96
C SER A 235 14.39 1.85 -19.04
N LEU A 236 15.46 1.94 -18.26
CA LEU A 236 16.30 3.12 -18.13
C LEU A 236 17.47 3.07 -19.10
N TRP A 237 17.60 4.10 -19.94
CA TRP A 237 18.67 4.24 -20.93
C TRP A 237 19.70 5.26 -20.48
N PHE A 238 20.98 4.96 -20.67
CA PHE A 238 22.11 5.88 -20.46
C PHE A 238 22.70 6.36 -21.79
N HIS A 239 23.19 7.60 -21.86
CA HIS A 239 23.55 8.24 -23.14
C HIS A 239 24.95 7.89 -23.68
N ASN A 240 25.94 7.54 -22.83
CA ASN A 240 27.33 7.35 -23.26
C ASN A 240 28.08 6.32 -22.39
N LEU A 241 29.12 5.67 -22.94
CA LEU A 241 30.00 4.72 -22.23
C LEU A 241 30.78 5.37 -21.06
N GLU A 242 31.04 6.68 -21.11
CA GLU A 242 31.59 7.45 -19.98
C GLU A 242 30.55 7.74 -18.88
N ASN A 243 29.25 7.69 -19.24
CA ASN A 243 28.10 7.84 -18.33
C ASN A 243 27.34 6.50 -18.23
N SER A 244 28.06 5.38 -18.25
CA SER A 244 27.46 4.06 -18.09
C SER A 244 26.84 3.93 -16.69
N ALA A 245 25.93 2.97 -16.52
CA ALA A 245 25.41 2.66 -15.21
C ALA A 245 26.55 2.42 -14.21
N GLU A 246 26.63 3.28 -13.20
CA GLU A 246 27.55 3.16 -12.09
C GLU A 246 27.23 1.91 -11.26
N ALA A 247 28.21 1.39 -10.53
CA ALA A 247 27.98 0.30 -9.59
C ALA A 247 26.97 0.72 -8.51
N GLY A 248 26.02 -0.18 -8.22
CA GLY A 248 24.96 0.07 -7.25
C GLY A 248 23.70 -0.71 -7.57
N THR A 249 22.67 -0.52 -6.74
CA THR A 249 21.36 -1.15 -6.92
C THR A 249 20.39 -0.15 -7.51
N TYR A 250 19.96 -0.37 -8.75
CA TYR A 250 18.93 0.43 -9.41
C TYR A 250 17.57 -0.17 -9.12
N ILE A 251 16.65 0.67 -8.67
CA ILE A 251 15.31 0.27 -8.24
C ILE A 251 14.31 0.96 -9.18
N CYS A 252 13.60 0.14 -9.93
CA CYS A 252 12.45 0.56 -10.73
C CYS A 252 11.18 0.29 -9.93
N GLU A 253 10.36 1.31 -9.74
CA GLU A 253 9.10 1.21 -9.02
C GLU A 253 7.96 1.73 -9.90
N PHE A 254 7.03 0.84 -10.27
CA PHE A 254 5.72 1.22 -10.77
C PHE A 254 4.73 1.23 -9.60
N SER A 255 4.13 2.37 -9.34
CA SER A 255 3.18 2.56 -8.24
C SER A 255 1.84 3.04 -8.78
N ALA A 256 0.79 2.25 -8.52
CA ALA A 256 -0.59 2.51 -8.90
C ALA A 256 -1.52 2.29 -7.70
N PHE A 257 -2.79 2.64 -7.83
CA PHE A 257 -3.76 2.40 -6.76
C PHE A 257 -3.85 0.89 -6.45
N ARG A 258 -3.57 0.54 -5.18
CA ARG A 258 -3.53 -0.84 -4.64
C ARG A 258 -2.52 -1.79 -5.28
N ASN A 259 -1.65 -1.28 -6.16
CA ASN A 259 -0.79 -2.08 -7.01
C ASN A 259 0.63 -1.52 -7.05
N GLN A 260 1.62 -2.36 -6.79
CA GLN A 260 3.04 -1.97 -6.85
C GLN A 260 3.87 -3.03 -7.57
N HIS A 261 4.85 -2.59 -8.37
CA HIS A 261 5.81 -3.48 -9.00
C HIS A 261 7.23 -2.93 -8.84
N LEU A 262 8.12 -3.75 -8.27
CA LEU A 262 9.50 -3.42 -7.96
C LEU A 262 10.45 -4.32 -8.77
N VAL A 263 11.44 -3.70 -9.42
CA VAL A 263 12.58 -4.40 -10.01
C VAL A 263 13.86 -3.86 -9.39
N TYR A 264 14.58 -4.72 -8.68
CA TYR A 264 15.93 -4.45 -8.18
C TYR A 264 16.94 -4.95 -9.20
N THR A 265 17.86 -4.10 -9.61
CA THR A 265 18.96 -4.45 -10.52
C THR A 265 20.30 -4.11 -9.89
N ASP A 266 21.06 -5.12 -9.51
CA ASP A 266 22.42 -4.95 -9.00
C ASP A 266 23.40 -4.88 -10.16
N ILE A 267 24.17 -3.79 -10.23
CA ILE A 267 25.18 -3.57 -11.26
C ILE A 267 26.58 -3.67 -10.65
N THR A 268 27.38 -4.58 -11.20
CA THR A 268 28.79 -4.75 -10.83
C THR A 268 29.70 -4.41 -12.00
N LEU A 269 30.67 -3.52 -11.77
CA LEU A 269 31.67 -3.15 -12.78
C LEU A 269 32.77 -4.22 -12.82
N ALA A 270 33.19 -4.62 -14.01
CA ALA A 270 34.31 -5.54 -14.16
C ALA A 270 35.60 -4.88 -13.63
N PRO A 271 36.47 -5.62 -12.90
CA PRO A 271 37.77 -5.11 -12.51
C PRO A 271 38.59 -4.77 -13.77
N GLN A 272 39.12 -3.54 -13.87
CA GLN A 272 40.02 -3.21 -14.97
C GLN A 272 41.31 -4.03 -14.85
N PRO A 273 41.81 -4.66 -15.93
CA PRO A 273 43.10 -5.35 -15.88
C PRO A 273 44.20 -4.32 -15.61
N HIS A 274 44.99 -4.56 -14.56
CA HIS A 274 46.22 -3.82 -14.29
C HIS A 274 47.09 -3.83 -15.55
N ARG A 275 47.38 -2.65 -16.10
CA ARG A 275 48.48 -2.47 -17.06
C ARG A 275 49.77 -2.68 -16.29
N ASP A 276 50.30 -3.90 -16.32
CA ASP A 276 51.69 -4.14 -15.97
C ASP A 276 52.56 -3.32 -16.92
N ASN A 277 53.24 -2.35 -16.34
CA ASN A 277 54.21 -1.50 -17.00
C ASN A 277 55.43 -2.37 -17.33
N GLN A 278 55.41 -3.09 -18.46
CA GLN A 278 56.62 -3.65 -19.05
C GLN A 278 57.40 -2.52 -19.72
N GLY A 279 58.21 -1.84 -18.92
CA GLY A 279 59.30 -1.00 -19.42
C GLY A 279 60.44 -1.88 -19.90
N PHE A 280 60.77 -1.73 -21.19
CA PHE A 280 62.03 -2.15 -21.82
C PHE A 280 63.22 -1.33 -21.27
#